data_AF-A0A6C0F235-F1
#
_entry.id   AF-A0A6C0F235-F1
#
_cell.length_a   1.000
_cell.length_b   1.000
_cell.length_c   1.000
_cell.angle_alpha   90.00
_cell.angle_beta   90.00
_cell.angle_gamma   90.00
#
_symmetry.space_group_name_H-M   'P 1'
#
loop_
_entity.id
_entity.type
_entity.pdbx_description
1 polymer ?
#
loop_
_entity_poly.entity_id
_entity_poly.type
_entity_poly.pdbx_seq_one_letter_code
_entity_poly.pdbx_strand_id
1 'polypeptide(L)'
;MAGIMFTDGKFVLAGYNPRKFHISGIGGKAKEGETAIHTAIRETLEELFELETIPEDLTTMLYENLTFDTVFSSNGYTNFIMDFRYDLEVIFNAISKFDVRSRVYSTIPQTLEQLLMTRIVVPEAELSHLMLIPCIYNIGLDELFIKDIYTFKNYERSIR
;
A
#
# COMPACT_ATOMS: atom_id res chain seq x y z
N MET A 1 12.89 0.09 10.90
CA MET A 1 11.78 -0.22 9.98
C MET A 1 11.74 0.88 8.93
N ALA A 2 11.26 0.60 7.72
CA ALA A 2 11.10 1.64 6.71
C ALA A 2 9.90 1.40 5.80
N GLY A 3 9.39 2.46 5.19
CA GLY A 3 8.23 2.42 4.32
C GLY A 3 8.08 3.67 3.46
N ILE A 4 7.04 3.65 2.62
CA ILE A 4 6.71 4.75 1.72
C ILE A 4 5.32 5.26 2.06
N MET A 5 5.22 6.56 2.27
CA MET A 5 3.97 7.27 2.49
C MET A 5 3.58 8.01 1.22
N PHE A 6 2.64 7.45 0.46
CA PHE A 6 2.10 8.12 -0.72
C PHE A 6 1.04 9.15 -0.33
N THR A 7 1.19 10.38 -0.80
CA THR A 7 0.31 11.50 -0.46
C THR A 7 0.34 12.64 -1.48
N ASP A 8 -0.75 13.38 -1.62
CA ASP A 8 -0.80 14.70 -2.29
C ASP A 8 -0.85 15.87 -1.29
N GLY A 9 -0.57 15.59 -0.01
CA GLY A 9 -0.73 16.49 1.13
C GLY A 9 -2.17 16.62 1.65
N LYS A 10 -3.17 16.14 0.91
CA LYS A 10 -4.58 16.14 1.35
C LYS A 10 -5.05 14.75 1.76
N PHE A 11 -4.59 13.72 1.06
CA PHE A 11 -4.90 12.33 1.33
C PHE A 11 -3.62 11.50 1.43
N VAL A 12 -3.70 10.39 2.13
CA VAL A 12 -2.62 9.42 2.30
C VAL A 12 -3.15 8.04 1.93
N LEU A 13 -2.33 7.24 1.23
CA LEU A 13 -2.67 5.85 0.97
C LEU A 13 -2.40 5.00 2.21
N ALA A 14 -3.38 4.20 2.58
CA ALA A 14 -3.30 3.27 3.68
C ALA A 14 -3.98 1.95 3.33
N GLY A 15 -3.72 0.93 4.13
CA GLY A 15 -4.36 -0.38 3.98
C GLY A 15 -4.96 -0.89 5.28
N TYR A 16 -6.04 -1.66 5.18
CA TYR A 16 -6.61 -2.36 6.32
C TYR A 16 -5.94 -3.73 6.49
N ASN A 17 -5.25 -3.91 7.62
CA ASN A 17 -4.65 -5.18 8.01
C ASN A 17 -5.69 -6.03 8.77
N PRO A 18 -6.19 -7.13 8.18
CA PRO A 18 -7.26 -7.94 8.78
C PRO A 18 -6.79 -8.75 9.99
N ARG A 19 -5.47 -8.97 10.14
CA ARG A 19 -4.91 -9.72 11.28
C ARG A 19 -4.75 -8.83 12.52
N LYS A 20 -4.44 -7.56 12.30
CA LYS A 20 -4.19 -6.57 13.36
C LYS A 20 -5.39 -5.64 13.62
N PHE A 21 -6.46 -5.77 12.84
CA PHE A 21 -7.72 -5.02 12.93
C PHE A 21 -7.53 -3.49 12.95
N HIS A 22 -6.57 -2.97 12.18
CA HIS A 22 -6.35 -1.53 12.07
C HIS A 22 -5.94 -1.13 10.65
N ILE A 23 -6.05 0.16 10.39
CA ILE A 23 -5.54 0.78 9.18
C ILE A 23 -4.09 1.17 9.41
N SER A 24 -3.19 0.70 8.55
CA SER A 24 -1.75 0.98 8.61
C SER A 24 -1.26 1.66 7.33
N GLY A 25 -0.10 2.30 7.43
CA GLY A 25 0.66 2.72 6.25
C GLY A 25 1.34 1.53 5.58
N ILE A 26 2.19 1.83 4.60
CA ILE A 26 2.94 0.86 3.81
C ILE A 26 4.38 0.80 4.30
N GLY A 27 4.83 -0.33 4.81
CA GLY A 27 6.20 -0.51 5.28
C GLY A 27 6.38 -1.50 6.43
N GLY A 28 7.62 -1.92 6.62
CA GLY A 28 7.93 -3.02 7.52
C GLY A 28 9.37 -3.07 8.01
N LYS A 29 9.80 -4.27 8.40
CA LYS A 29 11.10 -4.51 9.02
C LYS A 29 12.15 -4.76 7.95
N ALA A 30 13.34 -4.20 8.16
CA ALA A 30 14.48 -4.50 7.30
C ALA A 30 14.86 -5.98 7.42
N LYS A 31 15.20 -6.60 6.29
CA LYS A 31 15.94 -7.87 6.26
C LYS A 31 17.43 -7.59 6.51
N GLU A 32 18.18 -8.64 6.84
CA GLU A 32 19.62 -8.51 7.13
C GLU A 32 20.36 -7.89 5.94
N GLY A 33 21.10 -6.80 6.19
CA GLY A 33 21.86 -6.09 5.16
C GLY A 33 21.05 -5.08 4.32
N GLU A 34 19.73 -4.97 4.49
CA GLU A 34 18.94 -3.98 3.76
C GLU A 34 19.18 -2.55 4.27
N THR A 35 19.30 -1.60 3.34
CA THR A 35 19.18 -0.17 3.65
C THR A 35 17.71 0.19 3.90
N ALA A 36 17.46 1.36 4.50
CA ALA A 36 16.09 1.84 4.69
C ALA A 36 15.34 2.00 3.34
N ILE A 37 16.02 2.45 2.29
CA ILE A 37 15.44 2.62 0.95
C ILE A 37 15.07 1.25 0.37
N HIS A 38 16.00 0.29 0.36
CA HIS A 38 15.72 -1.06 -0.14
C HIS A 38 14.59 -1.74 0.63
N THR A 39 14.56 -1.56 1.96
CA THR A 39 13.45 -2.02 2.81
C THR A 39 12.14 -1.39 2.35
N ALA A 40 12.09 -0.07 2.18
CA ALA A 40 10.87 0.64 1.81
C ALA A 40 10.33 0.24 0.43
N ILE A 41 11.21 0.06 -0.56
CA ILE A 41 10.85 -0.42 -1.90
C ILE A 41 10.27 -1.84 -1.82
N ARG A 42 10.99 -2.76 -1.16
CA ARG A 42 10.56 -4.16 -1.03
C ARG A 42 9.20 -4.25 -0.33
N GLU A 43 9.05 -3.62 0.83
CA GLU A 43 7.81 -3.64 1.59
C GLU A 43 6.65 -3.04 0.79
N THR A 44 6.91 -2.00 -0.01
CA THR A 44 5.89 -1.44 -0.93
C THR A 44 5.43 -2.47 -1.96
N LEU A 45 6.36 -3.21 -2.57
CA LEU A 45 6.02 -4.26 -3.54
C LEU A 45 5.30 -5.45 -2.88
N GLU A 46 5.74 -5.85 -1.69
CA GLU A 46 5.13 -6.95 -0.92
C GLU A 46 3.71 -6.57 -0.43
N GLU A 47 3.50 -5.39 0.15
CA GLU A 47 2.23 -5.03 0.76
C GLU A 47 1.21 -4.47 -0.25
N LEU A 48 1.63 -3.57 -1.15
CA LEU A 48 0.71 -2.99 -2.15
C LEU A 48 0.35 -3.99 -3.23
N PHE A 49 1.28 -4.85 -3.66
CA PHE A 49 1.04 -5.73 -4.79
C PHE A 49 1.04 -7.22 -4.45
N GLU A 50 1.48 -7.65 -3.26
CA GLU A 50 1.59 -9.07 -2.88
C GLU A 50 2.23 -9.89 -4.01
N LEU A 51 3.39 -9.41 -4.49
CA LEU A 51 4.13 -10.08 -5.56
C LEU A 51 4.67 -11.42 -5.04
N GLU A 52 4.41 -12.50 -5.79
CA GLU A 52 4.90 -13.85 -5.42
C GLU A 52 6.43 -13.94 -5.46
N THR A 53 7.05 -13.17 -6.34
CA THR A 53 8.50 -13.05 -6.47
C THR A 53 8.82 -11.62 -6.91
N ILE A 54 9.82 -11.02 -6.28
CA ILE A 54 10.29 -9.67 -6.60
C ILE A 54 11.65 -9.80 -7.28
N PRO A 55 11.74 -9.54 -8.60
CA PRO A 55 13.01 -9.52 -9.31
C PRO A 55 13.96 -8.45 -8.73
N GLU A 56 15.24 -8.78 -8.60
CA GLU A 56 16.25 -7.81 -8.11
C GLU A 56 16.33 -6.59 -9.04
N ASP A 57 16.31 -6.82 -10.35
CA ASP A 57 16.30 -5.76 -11.37
C ASP A 57 15.12 -4.80 -11.24
N LEU A 58 13.96 -5.27 -10.76
CA LEU A 58 12.81 -4.41 -10.47
C LEU A 58 13.13 -3.48 -9.31
N THR A 59 13.70 -4.00 -8.23
CA THR A 59 14.09 -3.17 -7.07
C THR A 59 15.18 -2.18 -7.40
N THR A 60 16.16 -2.57 -8.22
CA THR A 60 17.21 -1.68 -8.74
C THR A 60 16.63 -0.58 -9.61
N MET A 61 15.72 -0.92 -10.54
CA MET A 61 15.05 0.08 -11.38
C MET A 61 14.28 1.09 -10.53
N LEU A 62 13.55 0.64 -9.51
CA LEU A 62 12.82 1.54 -8.61
C LEU A 62 13.77 2.43 -7.80
N TYR A 63 14.87 1.87 -7.30
CA TYR A 63 15.90 2.63 -6.59
C TYR A 63 16.48 3.77 -7.45
N GLU A 64 16.72 3.50 -8.74
CA GLU A 64 17.32 4.47 -9.67
C GLU A 64 16.33 5.53 -10.17
N ASN A 65 15.02 5.24 -10.19
CA ASN A 65 14.01 6.11 -10.80
C ASN A 65 13.13 6.85 -9.77
N LEU A 66 13.15 6.45 -8.50
CA LEU A 66 12.43 7.14 -7.42
C LEU A 66 13.37 8.10 -6.68
N THR A 67 12.80 9.20 -6.16
CA THR A 67 13.55 10.17 -5.34
C THR A 67 13.23 9.96 -3.86
N PHE A 68 14.27 9.83 -3.02
CA PHE A 68 14.13 9.49 -1.60
C PHE A 68 14.51 10.66 -0.65
N ASP A 69 14.44 11.89 -1.14
CA ASP A 69 14.97 13.07 -0.44
C ASP A 69 14.04 13.59 0.66
N THR A 70 12.74 13.36 0.53
CA THR A 70 11.75 13.78 1.52
C THR A 70 11.50 12.64 2.51
N VAL A 71 12.03 12.78 3.72
CA VAL A 71 12.00 11.74 4.74
C VAL A 71 11.59 12.29 6.10
N PHE A 72 10.79 11.52 6.85
CA PHE A 72 10.64 11.73 8.29
C PHE A 72 10.96 10.44 9.03
N SER A 73 11.69 10.57 10.13
CA SER A 73 12.05 9.44 11.00
C SER A 73 11.49 9.66 12.39
N SER A 74 10.76 8.68 12.91
CA SER A 74 10.18 8.71 14.24
C SER A 74 10.16 7.30 14.83
N ASN A 75 10.55 7.16 16.10
CA ASN A 75 10.50 5.88 16.84
C ASN A 75 11.18 4.69 16.12
N GLY A 76 12.30 4.93 15.42
CA GLY A 76 13.01 3.88 14.67
C GLY A 76 12.34 3.44 13.36
N TYR A 77 11.35 4.21 12.90
CA TYR A 77 10.69 4.06 11.60
C TYR A 77 11.04 5.23 10.69
N THR A 78 11.55 4.92 9.49
CA THR A 78 11.90 5.89 8.46
C THR A 78 10.86 5.83 7.33
N ASN A 79 10.13 6.92 7.10
CA ASN A 79 9.20 7.02 5.96
C ASN A 79 9.74 7.95 4.90
N PHE A 80 9.71 7.48 3.67
CA PHE A 80 9.92 8.30 2.48
C PHE A 80 8.57 8.80 1.98
N ILE A 81 8.45 10.10 1.76
CA ILE A 81 7.21 10.72 1.27
C ILE A 81 7.25 10.76 -0.24
N MET A 82 6.20 10.24 -0.87
CA MET A 82 6.07 10.16 -2.33
C MET A 82 4.70 10.66 -2.79
N ASP A 83 4.64 11.18 -4.01
CA ASP A 83 3.42 11.69 -4.63
C ASP A 83 2.62 10.59 -5.33
N PHE A 84 1.29 10.73 -5.34
CA PHE A 84 0.41 9.76 -6.02
C PHE A 84 0.56 9.75 -7.54
N ARG A 85 0.82 10.91 -8.16
CA ARG A 85 0.82 11.03 -9.62
C ARG A 85 2.16 10.62 -10.19
N TYR A 86 3.26 11.12 -9.64
CA TYR A 86 4.56 10.87 -10.25
C TYR A 86 5.19 9.55 -9.77
N ASP A 87 5.37 9.38 -8.47
CA ASP A 87 6.15 8.26 -7.94
C ASP A 87 5.40 6.93 -8.06
N LEU A 88 4.09 6.93 -7.82
CA LEU A 88 3.30 5.71 -7.98
C LEU A 88 3.18 5.27 -9.44
N GLU A 89 3.12 6.22 -10.39
CA GLU A 89 3.18 5.90 -11.83
C GLU A 89 4.54 5.31 -12.22
N VAL A 90 5.65 5.80 -11.66
CA VAL A 90 6.98 5.19 -11.85
C VAL A 90 6.95 3.73 -11.37
N ILE A 91 6.32 3.45 -10.24
CA ILE A 91 6.18 2.07 -9.73
C ILE A 91 5.36 1.21 -10.68
N PHE A 92 4.19 1.68 -11.14
CA PHE A 92 3.37 0.93 -12.10
C PHE A 92 4.10 0.62 -13.40
N ASN A 93 4.82 1.61 -13.93
CA ASN A 93 5.62 1.50 -15.15
C ASN A 93 6.84 0.59 -14.98
N ALA A 94 7.42 0.53 -13.79
CA ALA A 94 8.52 -0.39 -13.51
C ALA A 94 7.99 -1.82 -13.46
N ILE A 95 6.93 -2.08 -12.67
CA ILE A 95 6.35 -3.42 -12.49
C ILE A 95 5.88 -4.00 -13.83
N SER A 96 5.26 -3.19 -14.70
CA SER A 96 4.72 -3.66 -15.99
C SER A 96 5.79 -4.16 -16.98
N LYS A 97 7.07 -3.86 -16.74
CA LYS A 97 8.20 -4.36 -17.55
C LYS A 97 8.66 -5.77 -17.16
N PHE A 98 8.17 -6.30 -16.04
CA PHE A 98 8.54 -7.61 -15.52
C PHE A 98 7.35 -8.57 -15.57
N ASP A 99 7.61 -9.84 -15.87
CA ASP A 99 6.61 -10.90 -15.77
C ASP A 99 6.45 -11.32 -14.30
N VAL A 100 5.74 -10.48 -13.53
CA VAL A 100 5.44 -10.73 -12.12
C VAL A 100 3.98 -11.09 -11.91
N ARG A 101 3.73 -11.87 -10.88
CA ARG A 101 2.38 -12.26 -10.46
C ARG A 101 2.06 -11.64 -9.12
N SER A 102 0.85 -11.08 -9.03
CA SER A 102 0.26 -10.58 -7.79
C SER A 102 -0.77 -11.58 -7.30
N ARG A 103 -0.78 -11.84 -5.99
CA ARG A 103 -1.83 -12.65 -5.35
C ARG A 103 -3.15 -11.87 -5.21
N VAL A 104 -3.07 -10.55 -5.17
CA VAL A 104 -4.21 -9.66 -4.87
C VAL A 104 -4.72 -8.89 -6.09
N TYR A 105 -4.12 -9.10 -7.28
CA TYR A 105 -4.60 -8.54 -8.54
C TYR A 105 -4.54 -9.59 -9.65
N SER A 106 -5.64 -9.75 -10.39
CA SER A 106 -5.66 -10.56 -11.63
C SER A 106 -4.90 -9.90 -12.78
N THR A 107 -4.76 -8.58 -12.74
CA THR A 107 -3.96 -7.78 -13.67
C THR A 107 -3.33 -6.65 -12.87
N ILE A 108 -2.02 -6.45 -13.03
CA ILE A 108 -1.29 -5.42 -12.29
C ILE A 108 -1.91 -4.05 -12.57
N PRO A 109 -2.26 -3.27 -11.53
CA PRO A 109 -2.86 -1.97 -11.71
C PRO A 109 -1.86 -0.99 -12.35
N GLN A 110 -2.38 -0.08 -13.16
CA GLN A 110 -1.61 0.97 -13.84
C GLN A 110 -2.06 2.38 -13.41
N THR A 111 -3.06 2.46 -12.53
CA THR A 111 -3.55 3.72 -11.96
C THR A 111 -3.88 3.54 -10.47
N LEU A 112 -3.94 4.64 -9.72
CA LEU A 112 -4.37 4.62 -8.32
C LEU A 112 -5.80 4.05 -8.18
N GLU A 113 -6.70 4.39 -9.10
CA GLU A 113 -8.07 3.85 -9.10
C GLU A 113 -8.07 2.32 -9.23
N GLN A 114 -7.30 1.76 -10.17
CA GLN A 114 -7.18 0.31 -10.32
C GLN A 114 -6.55 -0.31 -9.06
N LEU A 115 -5.49 0.30 -8.52
CA LEU A 115 -4.85 -0.16 -7.28
C LEU A 115 -5.86 -0.29 -6.13
N LEU A 116 -6.76 0.68 -5.98
CA LEU A 116 -7.77 0.67 -4.92
C LEU A 116 -8.94 -0.29 -5.21
N MET A 117 -9.47 -0.26 -6.44
CA MET A 117 -10.78 -0.83 -6.74
C MET A 117 -10.74 -2.27 -7.27
N THR A 118 -9.63 -2.70 -7.87
CA THR A 118 -9.52 -4.05 -8.46
C THR A 118 -8.79 -5.04 -7.56
N ARG A 119 -8.46 -4.64 -6.31
CA ARG A 119 -7.82 -5.51 -5.33
C ARG A 119 -8.77 -6.62 -4.90
N ILE A 120 -8.29 -7.85 -4.99
CA ILE A 120 -9.00 -9.04 -4.53
C ILE A 120 -8.61 -9.30 -3.07
N VAL A 121 -9.60 -9.57 -2.22
CA VAL A 121 -9.37 -9.88 -0.81
C VAL A 121 -8.86 -11.31 -0.68
N VAL A 122 -7.59 -11.44 -0.28
CA VAL A 122 -6.94 -12.73 0.00
C VAL A 122 -6.73 -12.85 1.52
N PRO A 123 -7.20 -13.93 2.19
CA PRO A 123 -7.15 -14.04 3.66
C PRO A 123 -5.75 -13.92 4.26
N GLU A 124 -4.72 -14.39 3.55
CA GLU A 124 -3.35 -14.39 4.06
C GLU A 124 -2.58 -13.11 3.71
N ALA A 125 -3.13 -12.20 2.90
CA ALA A 125 -2.43 -10.97 2.55
C ALA A 125 -2.27 -10.04 3.76
N GLU A 126 -1.16 -9.29 3.82
CA GLU A 126 -0.92 -8.28 4.87
C GLU A 126 -2.06 -7.25 4.88
N LEU A 127 -2.41 -6.75 3.69
CA LEU A 127 -3.42 -5.72 3.47
C LEU A 127 -4.56 -6.28 2.63
N SER A 128 -5.77 -6.25 3.19
CA SER A 128 -6.98 -6.75 2.50
C SER A 128 -7.64 -5.70 1.63
N HIS A 129 -7.69 -4.46 2.10
CA HIS A 129 -8.29 -3.32 1.40
C HIS A 129 -7.31 -2.17 1.41
N LEU A 130 -7.29 -1.38 0.35
CA LEU A 130 -6.58 -0.11 0.30
C LEU A 130 -7.58 1.04 0.30
N MET A 131 -7.19 2.18 0.85
CA MET A 131 -8.04 3.36 0.96
C MET A 131 -7.23 4.64 1.02
N LEU A 132 -7.87 5.74 0.64
CA LEU A 132 -7.36 7.08 0.85
C LEU A 132 -7.93 7.64 2.14
N ILE A 133 -7.05 8.09 3.04
CA ILE A 133 -7.42 8.70 4.31
C ILE A 133 -7.08 10.18 4.24
N PRO A 134 -7.97 11.09 4.68
CA PRO A 134 -7.64 12.51 4.78
C PRO A 134 -6.42 12.73 5.68
N CYS A 135 -5.49 13.58 5.26
CA CYS A 135 -4.30 13.95 6.03
C CYS A 135 -4.65 15.03 7.08
N ILE A 136 -5.49 14.67 8.06
CA ILE A 136 -5.96 15.57 9.12
C ILE A 136 -5.82 14.92 10.49
N TYR A 137 -5.83 15.74 11.53
CA TYR A 137 -5.86 15.27 12.92
C TYR A 137 -7.26 14.78 13.31
N ASN A 138 -7.32 13.78 14.20
CA ASN A 138 -8.55 13.30 14.85
C ASN A 138 -9.66 12.84 13.87
N ILE A 139 -9.34 11.87 13.04
CA ILE A 139 -10.34 11.23 12.16
C ILE A 139 -11.19 10.27 13.00
N GLY A 140 -12.49 10.52 13.01
CA GLY A 140 -13.50 9.61 13.55
C GLY A 140 -14.51 9.23 12.48
N LEU A 141 -15.03 8.02 12.55
CA LEU A 141 -16.20 7.61 11.77
C LEU A 141 -17.44 7.76 12.66
N ASP A 142 -18.49 8.34 12.11
CA ASP A 142 -19.78 8.46 12.78
C ASP A 142 -20.35 7.07 13.11
N GLU A 143 -20.90 6.90 14.32
CA GLU A 143 -21.39 5.60 14.79
C GLU A 143 -22.57 5.07 13.97
N LEU A 144 -23.45 5.96 13.47
CA LEU A 144 -24.56 5.57 12.61
C LEU A 144 -24.02 5.08 11.26
N PHE A 145 -23.02 5.78 10.71
CA PHE A 145 -22.39 5.32 9.48
C PHE A 145 -21.71 3.96 9.63
N ILE A 146 -21.04 3.71 10.77
CA ILE A 146 -20.50 2.37 11.09
C ILE A 146 -21.61 1.32 11.12
N LYS A 147 -22.76 1.64 11.72
CA LYS A 147 -23.92 0.75 11.75
C LYS A 147 -24.48 0.49 10.35
N ASP A 148 -24.50 1.49 9.48
CA ASP A 148 -24.94 1.34 8.09
C ASP A 148 -24.04 0.36 7.33
N ILE A 149 -22.71 0.45 7.52
CA ILE A 149 -21.74 -0.50 6.94
C ILE A 149 -22.03 -1.94 7.40
N TYR A 150 -22.24 -2.16 8.69
CA TYR A 150 -22.55 -3.51 9.20
C TYR A 150 -23.90 -4.03 8.69
N THR A 151 -24.90 -3.15 8.61
CA THR A 151 -26.22 -3.50 8.09
C THR A 151 -26.11 -3.92 6.63
N PHE A 152 -25.39 -3.15 5.81
CA PHE A 152 -25.12 -3.49 4.42
C PHE A 152 -24.38 -4.84 4.29
N LYS A 153 -23.38 -5.10 5.15
CA LYS A 153 -22.64 -6.37 5.10
C LYS A 153 -23.50 -7.58 5.43
N ASN A 154 -24.43 -7.43 6.37
CA ASN A 154 -25.38 -8.49 6.71
C ASN A 154 -26.39 -8.71 5.58
N TYR A 155 -26.85 -7.64 4.93
CA TYR A 155 -27.72 -7.73 3.76
C TYR A 155 -27.04 -8.46 2.59
N GLU A 156 -25.77 -8.14 2.27
CA GLU A 156 -25.02 -8.87 1.25
C GLU A 156 -24.96 -10.38 1.50
N ARG A 157 -24.87 -10.79 2.77
CA ARG A 157 -24.83 -12.21 3.16
C ARG A 157 -26.18 -12.91 3.01
N SER A 158 -27.30 -12.19 3.03
CA SER A 158 -28.63 -12.81 2.92
C SER A 158 -29.08 -13.01 1.48
N ILE A 159 -28.39 -12.43 0.50
CA ILE A 159 -28.71 -12.53 -0.94
C ILE A 159 -27.70 -13.39 -1.72
N ARG A 160 -26.71 -13.98 -1.06
CA ARG A 160 -25.76 -14.96 -1.61
C ARG A 160 -26.08 -16.34 -1.05
#